data_AF-A0A554LHF7-F1
#
_entry.id   AF-A0A554LHF7-F1
#
_cell.length_a   1.000
_cell.length_b   1.000
_cell.length_c   1.000
_cell.angle_alpha   90.00
_cell.angle_beta   90.00
_cell.angle_gamma   90.00
#
_symmetry.space_group_name_H-M   'P 1'
#
loop_
_entity.id
_entity.type
_entity.pdbx_description
1 polymer ?
#
loop_
_entity_poly.entity_id
_entity_poly.type
_entity_poly.pdbx_seq_one_letter_code
_entity_poly.pdbx_strand_id
1 'polypeptide(L)'
;MLPILLAQTEETITIDPAAANAAGAAAAGIVGIWVFLWIVIVIAALIGLILWIWAIIDVSKRQFANPQDKTTWLIVLIVGFVVGLSLLAAIIYLIAGRKKGTMGGSETSQPTEGQTT
;
A
#
# COMPACT_ATOMS: atom_id res chain seq x y z
N MET A 1 -48.39 -54.57 29.57
CA MET A 1 -47.80 -53.22 29.55
C MET A 1 -46.29 -53.39 29.38
N LEU A 2 -45.83 -53.37 28.13
CA LEU A 2 -44.45 -53.66 27.75
C LEU A 2 -43.65 -52.34 27.72
N PRO A 3 -42.50 -52.23 28.41
CA PRO A 3 -41.72 -51.00 28.45
C PRO A 3 -40.96 -50.83 27.13
N ILE A 4 -41.61 -50.20 26.14
CA ILE A 4 -40.99 -49.82 24.85
C ILE A 4 -40.06 -48.60 24.98
N LEU A 5 -39.89 -48.08 26.20
CA LEU A 5 -39.20 -46.81 26.48
C LEU A 5 -37.68 -46.91 26.70
N LEU A 6 -37.04 -48.08 26.54
CA LEU A 6 -35.61 -48.25 26.83
C LEU A 6 -34.73 -48.66 25.63
N ALA A 7 -35.19 -48.44 24.41
CA ALA A 7 -34.34 -48.47 23.23
C ALA A 7 -34.08 -47.05 22.72
N GLN A 8 -33.75 -46.12 23.61
CA GLN A 8 -32.98 -44.96 23.18
C GLN A 8 -31.56 -45.47 22.94
N THR A 9 -31.29 -45.88 21.70
CA THR A 9 -29.91 -45.98 21.22
C THR A 9 -29.29 -44.61 21.43
N GLU A 10 -28.45 -44.48 22.45
CA GLU A 10 -27.52 -43.36 22.56
C GLU A 10 -26.66 -43.41 21.29
N GLU A 11 -27.10 -42.71 20.24
CA GLU A 11 -26.26 -42.42 19.08
C GLU A 11 -25.17 -41.49 19.60
N THR A 12 -24.16 -42.13 20.19
CA THR A 12 -22.98 -41.45 20.67
C THR A 12 -22.31 -40.93 19.41
N ILE A 13 -22.43 -39.63 19.15
CA ILE A 13 -21.69 -38.95 18.09
C ILE A 13 -20.22 -39.13 18.42
N THR A 14 -19.63 -40.18 17.87
CA THR A 14 -18.21 -40.48 18.00
C THR A 14 -17.51 -39.53 17.07
N ILE A 15 -17.02 -38.42 17.63
CA ILE A 15 -16.12 -37.52 16.91
C ILE A 15 -14.84 -38.32 16.69
N ASP A 16 -14.63 -38.79 15.45
CA ASP A 16 -13.37 -39.40 15.06
C ASP A 16 -12.25 -38.38 15.30
N PRO A 17 -11.33 -38.65 16.25
CA PRO A 17 -10.26 -37.71 16.57
C PRO A 17 -9.36 -37.45 15.35
N ALA A 18 -9.24 -38.39 14.41
CA ALA A 18 -8.49 -38.17 13.18
C ALA A 18 -9.18 -37.14 12.28
N ALA A 19 -10.50 -37.23 12.12
CA ALA A 19 -11.29 -36.26 11.37
C ALA A 19 -11.26 -34.87 12.03
N ALA A 20 -11.35 -34.80 13.37
CA ALA A 20 -11.23 -33.55 14.13
C ALA A 20 -9.85 -32.90 13.98
N ASN A 21 -8.77 -33.69 14.04
CA ASN A 21 -7.41 -33.20 13.84
C ASN A 21 -7.16 -32.72 12.41
N ALA A 22 -7.70 -33.42 11.40
CA ALA A 22 -7.60 -33.00 10.00
C ALA A 22 -8.32 -31.67 9.74
N ALA A 23 -9.53 -31.49 10.30
CA ALA A 23 -10.25 -30.23 10.24
C ALA A 23 -9.50 -29.09 10.96
N GLY A 24 -8.91 -29.37 12.13
CA GLY A 24 -8.08 -28.41 12.86
C GLY A 24 -6.83 -27.99 12.09
N ALA A 25 -6.15 -28.93 11.44
CA ALA A 25 -4.97 -28.65 10.61
C ALA A 25 -5.33 -27.81 9.38
N ALA A 26 -6.45 -28.10 8.71
CA ALA A 26 -6.93 -27.31 7.58
C ALA A 26 -7.28 -25.87 8.00
N ALA A 27 -7.99 -25.71 9.14
CA ALA A 27 -8.30 -24.40 9.69
C ALA A 27 -7.03 -23.60 10.04
N ALA A 28 -6.04 -24.25 10.68
CA ALA A 28 -4.76 -23.64 10.99
C ALA A 28 -4.00 -23.20 9.72
N GLY A 29 -4.04 -24.00 8.65
CA GLY A 29 -3.45 -23.65 7.36
C GLY A 29 -4.07 -22.39 6.74
N ILE A 30 -5.41 -22.29 6.74
CA ILE A 30 -6.13 -21.12 6.21
C ILE A 30 -5.80 -19.87 7.02
N VAL A 31 -5.82 -19.96 8.36
CA VAL A 31 -5.45 -18.84 9.23
C VAL A 31 -4.00 -18.42 9.00
N GLY A 32 -3.08 -19.39 8.83
CA GLY A 32 -1.68 -19.11 8.54
C GLY A 32 -1.48 -18.31 7.25
N ILE A 33 -2.14 -18.73 6.16
CA ILE A 33 -2.11 -18.02 4.87
C ILE A 33 -2.71 -16.61 5.02
N TRP A 34 -3.83 -16.49 5.72
CA TRP A 34 -4.50 -15.20 5.91
C TRP A 34 -3.62 -14.20 6.67
N VAL A 35 -2.98 -14.63 7.75
CA VAL A 35 -2.04 -13.82 8.52
C VAL A 35 -0.83 -13.42 7.68
N PHE A 36 -0.27 -14.37 6.92
CA PHE A 36 0.86 -14.09 6.02
C PHE A 36 0.51 -13.01 4.98
N LEU A 37 -0.65 -13.11 4.33
CA LEU A 37 -1.11 -12.11 3.37
C LEU A 37 -1.26 -10.72 4.03
N TRP A 38 -1.81 -10.67 5.24
CA TRP A 38 -1.91 -9.40 5.98
C TRP A 38 -0.55 -8.79 6.30
N ILE A 39 0.43 -9.59 6.69
CA ILE A 39 1.80 -9.12 6.92
C ILE A 39 2.39 -8.51 5.64
N VAL A 40 2.22 -9.18 4.50
CA VAL A 40 2.70 -8.68 3.20
C VAL A 40 2.03 -7.34 2.84
N ILE A 41 0.71 -7.23 3.03
CA ILE A 41 -0.03 -5.99 2.76
C ILE A 41 0.45 -4.85 3.65
N VAL A 42 0.67 -5.09 4.95
CA VAL A 42 1.18 -4.08 5.88
C VAL A 42 2.58 -3.61 5.47
N ILE A 43 3.47 -4.53 5.12
CA ILE A 43 4.81 -4.17 4.64
C ILE A 43 4.73 -3.34 3.36
N ALA A 44 3.91 -3.74 2.40
CA ALA A 44 3.71 -2.99 1.16
C ALA A 44 3.14 -1.58 1.43
N ALA A 45 2.20 -1.45 2.36
CA ALA A 45 1.63 -0.17 2.77
C ALA A 45 2.67 0.74 3.44
N LEU A 46 3.55 0.18 4.29
CA LEU A 46 4.64 0.93 4.92
C LEU A 46 5.65 1.44 3.87
N ILE A 47 6.05 0.60 2.91
CA ILE A 47 6.93 1.01 1.81
C ILE A 47 6.27 2.12 0.99
N GLY A 48 4.97 1.97 0.68
CA GLY A 48 4.21 2.99 -0.03
C GLY A 48 4.12 4.32 0.72
N LEU A 49 3.95 4.27 2.04
CA LEU A 49 3.96 5.47 2.89
C LEU A 49 5.32 6.16 2.87
N ILE A 50 6.42 5.40 2.96
CA ILE A 50 7.78 5.96 2.89
C ILE A 50 8.00 6.65 1.54
N LEU A 51 7.62 6.01 0.43
CA LEU A 51 7.73 6.60 -0.91
C LEU A 51 6.87 7.86 -1.07
N TRP A 52 5.67 7.88 -0.49
CA TRP A 52 4.79 9.04 -0.51
C TRP A 52 5.37 10.22 0.27
N ILE A 53 5.88 10.00 1.48
CA ILE A 53 6.57 11.03 2.26
C ILE A 53 7.77 11.57 1.49
N TRP A 54 8.56 10.67 0.89
CA TRP A 54 9.72 11.05 0.09
C TRP A 54 9.34 11.90 -1.13
N ALA A 55 8.24 11.58 -1.81
CA ALA A 55 7.71 12.37 -2.91
C ALA A 55 7.32 13.81 -2.48
N ILE A 56 6.70 13.97 -1.32
CA ILE A 56 6.38 15.30 -0.76
C ILE A 56 7.65 16.10 -0.46
N ILE A 57 8.66 15.46 0.14
CA ILE A 57 9.94 16.11 0.41
C ILE A 57 10.61 16.53 -0.90
N ASP A 58 10.62 15.66 -1.92
CA ASP A 58 11.21 15.96 -3.22
C ASP A 58 10.49 17.13 -3.92
N VAL A 59 9.14 17.18 -3.92
CA VAL A 59 8.40 18.31 -4.50
C VAL A 59 8.63 19.61 -3.73
N SER A 60 8.77 19.52 -2.41
CA SER A 60 9.00 20.68 -1.55
C SER A 60 10.38 21.29 -1.79
N LYS A 61 11.39 20.45 -2.05
CA LYS A 61 12.78 20.85 -2.30
C LYS A 61 13.06 21.31 -3.73
N ARG A 62 12.28 20.85 -4.71
CA ARG A 62 12.44 21.27 -6.11
C ARG A 62 11.96 22.69 -6.34
N GLN A 63 12.67 23.38 -7.22
CA GLN A 63 12.28 24.65 -7.78
C GLN A 63 11.51 24.37 -9.07
N PHE A 64 10.28 24.86 -9.14
CA PHE A 64 9.46 24.79 -10.35
C PHE A 64 9.47 26.16 -11.01
N ALA A 65 9.54 26.20 -12.34
CA ALA A 65 9.50 27.45 -13.09
C ALA A 65 8.18 28.20 -12.84
N ASN A 66 7.08 27.48 -12.66
CA ASN A 66 5.79 28.02 -12.29
C ASN A 66 5.41 27.59 -10.86
N PRO A 67 5.12 28.53 -9.94
CA PRO A 67 4.63 28.21 -8.59
C PRO A 67 3.35 27.36 -8.59
N GLN A 68 2.48 27.55 -9.59
CA GLN A 68 1.24 26.79 -9.73
C GLN A 68 1.47 25.30 -10.01
N ASP A 69 2.56 24.94 -10.71
CA ASP A 69 2.91 23.54 -10.98
C ASP A 69 3.29 22.83 -9.69
N LYS A 70 4.04 23.50 -8.80
CA LYS A 70 4.40 22.97 -7.48
C LYS A 70 3.15 22.68 -6.66
N THR A 71 2.23 23.64 -6.60
CA THR A 71 0.95 23.50 -5.88
C THR A 71 0.11 22.36 -6.46
N THR A 72 0.05 22.24 -7.79
CA THR A 72 -0.69 21.16 -8.46
C THR A 72 -0.16 19.79 -8.06
N TRP A 73 1.16 19.58 -8.09
CA TRP A 73 1.75 18.31 -7.69
C TRP A 73 1.58 18.00 -6.21
N LEU A 74 1.66 19.02 -5.35
CA LEU A 74 1.38 18.87 -3.93
C LEU A 74 -0.08 18.44 -3.68
N ILE A 75 -1.04 19.06 -4.37
CA ILE A 75 -2.46 18.69 -4.29
C ILE A 75 -2.67 17.25 -4.75
N VAL A 76 -2.08 16.85 -5.88
CA VAL A 76 -2.18 15.47 -6.38
C VAL A 76 -1.65 14.46 -5.35
N LEU A 77 -0.54 14.76 -4.68
CA LEU A 77 0.01 13.90 -3.62
C LEU A 77 -0.93 13.82 -2.40
N ILE A 78 -1.52 14.95 -1.97
CA ILE A 78 -2.44 15.00 -0.82
C ILE A 78 -3.76 14.29 -1.14
N VAL A 79 -4.39 14.61 -2.27
CA VAL A 79 -5.65 13.98 -2.70
C VAL A 79 -5.45 12.48 -2.93
N GLY A 80 -4.34 12.10 -3.55
CA GLY A 80 -3.96 10.70 -3.71
C GLY A 80 -3.89 9.96 -2.38
N PHE A 81 -3.36 10.59 -1.33
CA PHE A 81 -3.32 10.00 0.01
C PHE A 81 -4.71 9.84 0.62
N VAL A 82 -5.56 10.87 0.55
CA VAL A 82 -6.92 10.84 1.13
C VAL A 82 -7.80 9.77 0.48
N VAL A 83 -7.66 9.53 -0.82
CA VAL A 83 -8.42 8.51 -1.57
C VAL A 83 -7.82 7.09 -1.38
N GLY A 84 -6.70 6.95 -0.68
CA GLY A 84 -6.02 5.67 -0.50
C GLY A 84 -5.15 5.24 -1.69
N LEU A 85 -4.92 6.14 -2.66
CA LEU A 85 -4.05 5.95 -3.82
C LEU A 85 -2.68 6.60 -3.63
N SER A 86 -2.19 6.67 -2.38
CA SER A 86 -0.93 7.33 -2.02
C SER A 86 0.27 6.82 -2.82
N LEU A 87 0.37 5.49 -2.98
CA LEU A 87 1.42 4.85 -3.76
C LEU A 87 1.33 5.25 -5.24
N LEU A 88 0.14 5.21 -5.83
CA LEU A 88 -0.06 5.55 -7.24
C LEU A 88 0.25 7.03 -7.50
N ALA A 89 -0.22 7.93 -6.64
CA ALA A 89 0.08 9.35 -6.73
C ALA A 89 1.59 9.64 -6.60
N ALA A 90 2.28 8.96 -5.68
CA ALA A 90 3.73 9.07 -5.53
C ALA A 90 4.47 8.59 -6.78
N ILE A 91 4.07 7.47 -7.38
CA ILE A 91 4.67 6.94 -8.62
C ILE A 91 4.46 7.92 -9.78
N ILE A 92 3.24 8.43 -9.98
CA ILE A 92 2.93 9.39 -11.04
C ILE A 92 3.77 10.66 -10.87
N TYR A 93 3.89 11.17 -9.63
CA TYR A 93 4.76 12.30 -9.33
C TYR A 93 6.22 12.00 -9.69
N LEU A 94 6.78 10.87 -9.25
CA LEU A 94 8.18 10.53 -9.46
C LEU A 94 8.56 10.43 -10.95
N ILE A 95 7.62 10.02 -11.81
CA ILE A 95 7.84 9.86 -13.24
C ILE A 95 7.57 11.16 -14.01
N ALA A 96 6.45 11.82 -13.77
CA ALA A 96 5.99 12.96 -14.57
C ALA A 96 6.24 14.31 -13.88
N GLY A 97 5.96 14.41 -12.58
CA GLY A 97 6.12 15.66 -11.82
C GLY A 97 7.57 16.01 -11.51
N ARG A 98 8.38 15.00 -11.20
CA ARG A 98 9.80 15.14 -10.89
C ARG A 98 10.59 15.83 -12.02
N LYS A 99 10.23 15.55 -13.27
CA LYS A 99 10.89 16.11 -14.47
C LYS A 99 10.60 17.60 -14.67
N LYS A 100 9.53 18.13 -14.06
CA LYS A 100 9.12 19.54 -14.19
C LYS A 100 9.83 20.47 -13.19
N GLY A 101 10.48 19.92 -12.16
CA GLY A 101 11.20 20.70 -11.14
C GLY A 101 12.70 20.47 -11.21
N THR A 102 13.49 21.54 -11.11
CA THR A 102 14.95 21.48 -11.02
C THR A 102 15.36 21.42 -9.55
N MET A 103 16.40 20.65 -9.23
CA MET A 103 17.12 20.82 -7.96
C MET A 103 18.12 21.95 -8.23
N GLY A 104 18.14 22.99 -7.40
CA GLY A 104 18.91 24.23 -7.61
C GLY A 104 20.44 24.06 -7.63
N GLY A 105 20.95 23.33 -8.61
CA GLY A 105 22.37 23.05 -8.83
C GLY A 105 22.73 22.80 -10.30
N SER A 106 21.86 23.15 -11.24
CA SER A 106 22.26 23.35 -12.63
C SER A 106 22.09 24.81 -12.97
N GLU A 107 23.10 25.59 -12.57
CA GLU A 107 23.56 26.71 -13.37
C GLU A 107 23.85 26.17 -14.78
N THR A 108 22.83 26.05 -15.63
CA THR A 108 23.07 26.19 -17.06
C THR A 108 23.38 27.65 -17.26
N SER A 109 24.67 27.95 -17.18
CA SER A 109 25.29 29.18 -17.64
C SER A 109 24.66 29.54 -18.97
N GLN A 110 23.79 30.55 -18.95
CA GLN A 110 23.32 31.19 -20.16
C GLN A 110 24.59 31.74 -20.84
N PRO A 111 24.93 31.35 -22.08
CA PRO A 111 25.96 32.05 -22.82
C PRO A 111 25.42 33.45 -23.05
N THR A 112 25.99 34.43 -22.35
CA THR A 112 25.84 35.84 -22.68
C THR A 112 26.55 36.07 -24.02
N GLU A 113 25.92 35.71 -25.12
CA GLU A 113 26.30 36.16 -26.46
C GLU A 113 25.26 37.16 -26.93
N GLY A 114 25.66 38.44 -26.97
CA GLY A 114 24.82 39.51 -27.48
C GLY A 114 25.09 40.91 -26.94
N GLN A 115 26.22 41.16 -26.28
CA GLN A 115 26.82 42.50 -26.29
C GLN A 115 27.74 42.61 -27.49
N THR A 116 27.26 43.18 -28.60
CA THR A 116 28.13 43.92 -29.53
C THR A 116 27.32 45.00 -30.24
N THR A 117 27.80 46.22 -30.02
CA THR A 117 27.64 47.49 -30.75
C THR A 117 26.28 48.18 -30.74
#